data_AF-A0A9D7ST82-F1
#
_entry.id   AF-A0A9D7ST82-F1
#
_cell.length_a   1.000
_cell.length_b   1.000
_cell.length_c   1.000
_cell.angle_alpha   90.00
_cell.angle_beta   90.00
_cell.angle_gamma   90.00
#
_symmetry.space_group_name_H-M   'P 1'
#
loop_
_entity.id
_entity.type
_entity.pdbx_description
1 polymer ?
#
loop_
_entity_poly.entity_id
_entity_poly.type
_entity_poly.pdbx_seq_one_letter_code
_entity_poly.pdbx_strand_id
1 'polypeptide(L)'
;MNKSLLMVMIVLLLSACAAPEEIHQFFTIKGKITYDGNVVNINDFTVLLMSNQTVIASSNEEEFSFTGLEAGKDYTVVPQSTDYSHNGITTLDWIRVEKYINQEIRLNSLQRLAADMNKDNIIDETDRFIMRNCIVGTGPCPSWRFASADYDGHGTGYVDQYVASNLSSDIEVNFVPVKIGDVNYTIHF
;
A
#
# COMPACT_ATOMS: atom_id res chain seq x y z
N MET A 1 -6.90 -77.07 43.18
CA MET A 1 -5.93 -75.97 42.93
C MET A 1 -6.15 -75.50 41.50
N ASN A 2 -6.97 -74.48 41.24
CA ASN A 2 -6.62 -73.04 41.18
C ASN A 2 -5.60 -72.80 40.04
N LYS A 3 -5.84 -72.05 38.96
CA LYS A 3 -6.36 -70.67 38.90
C LYS A 3 -6.81 -70.27 37.47
N SER A 4 -7.77 -69.33 37.41
CA SER A 4 -7.87 -68.12 36.54
C SER A 4 -7.80 -68.30 35.01
N LEU A 5 -8.89 -68.15 34.25
CA LEU A 5 -9.45 -66.86 33.78
C LEU A 5 -8.40 -65.96 33.11
N LEU A 6 -8.35 -65.94 31.77
CA LEU A 6 -7.85 -64.78 31.02
C LEU A 6 -8.60 -64.67 29.68
N MET A 7 -9.57 -63.76 29.70
CA MET A 7 -10.31 -63.23 28.57
C MET A 7 -9.31 -62.56 27.61
N VAL A 8 -9.16 -63.11 26.40
CA VAL A 8 -8.35 -62.49 25.35
C VAL A 8 -9.08 -61.23 24.90
N MET A 9 -8.66 -60.09 25.46
CA MET A 9 -9.06 -58.78 24.99
C MET A 9 -8.37 -58.55 23.63
N ILE A 10 -9.12 -58.73 22.55
CA ILE A 10 -8.72 -58.26 21.23
C ILE A 10 -8.74 -56.73 21.31
N VAL A 11 -7.57 -56.13 21.49
CA VAL A 11 -7.38 -54.69 21.27
C VAL A 11 -7.45 -54.49 19.76
N LEU A 12 -8.61 -54.05 19.25
CA LEU A 12 -8.68 -53.41 17.95
C LEU A 12 -7.81 -52.15 18.04
N LEU A 13 -6.63 -52.19 17.43
CA LEU A 13 -5.93 -50.98 17.00
C LEU A 13 -6.82 -50.31 15.96
N LEU A 14 -7.71 -49.43 16.41
CA LEU A 14 -8.20 -48.34 15.59
C LEU A 14 -6.96 -47.51 15.25
N SER A 15 -6.39 -47.77 14.07
CA SER A 15 -5.58 -46.78 13.39
C SER A 15 -6.46 -45.55 13.23
N ALA A 16 -6.34 -44.60 14.15
CA ALA A 16 -6.77 -43.25 13.91
C ALA A 16 -6.00 -42.82 12.65
N CYS A 17 -6.71 -42.82 11.52
CA CYS A 17 -6.27 -42.09 10.34
C CYS A 17 -6.26 -40.63 10.77
N ALA A 18 -5.15 -40.18 11.36
CA ALA A 18 -4.87 -38.77 11.47
C ALA A 18 -4.83 -38.28 10.03
N ALA A 19 -5.82 -37.48 9.63
CA ALA A 19 -5.74 -36.72 8.39
C ALA A 19 -4.37 -36.03 8.38
N PRO A 20 -3.66 -35.98 7.24
CA PRO A 20 -2.39 -35.27 7.19
C PRO A 20 -2.63 -33.86 7.73
N GLU A 21 -1.91 -33.52 8.79
CA GLU A 21 -1.95 -32.19 9.39
C GLU A 21 -1.54 -31.21 8.28
N GLU A 22 -2.48 -30.41 7.78
CA GLU A 22 -2.15 -29.37 6.81
C GLU A 22 -1.18 -28.43 7.50
N ILE A 23 0.07 -28.43 7.03
CA ILE A 23 1.08 -27.52 7.54
C ILE A 23 0.67 -26.14 7.05
N HIS A 24 -0.08 -25.42 7.88
CA HIS A 24 -0.37 -24.02 7.66
C HIS A 24 0.94 -23.25 7.87
N GLN A 25 1.59 -22.92 6.76
CA GLN A 25 2.72 -22.01 6.79
C GLN A 25 2.20 -20.58 6.89
N PHE A 26 2.84 -19.79 7.74
CA PHE A 26 2.50 -18.39 7.94
C PHE A 26 3.69 -17.50 7.57
N PHE A 27 3.38 -16.34 7.02
CA PHE A 27 4.36 -15.34 6.59
C PHE A 27 4.01 -13.96 7.14
N THR A 28 4.93 -13.03 6.92
CA THR A 28 4.83 -11.64 7.33
C THR A 28 4.91 -10.71 6.12
N ILE A 29 4.00 -9.74 6.05
CA ILE A 29 4.14 -8.58 5.16
C ILE A 29 4.47 -7.37 6.03
N LYS A 30 5.61 -6.75 5.79
CA LYS A 30 6.10 -5.60 6.56
C LYS A 30 6.62 -4.50 5.64
N GLY A 31 6.84 -3.32 6.21
CA GLY A 31 7.53 -2.24 5.53
C GLY A 31 7.23 -0.89 6.17
N LYS A 32 7.40 0.16 5.38
CA LYS A 32 7.32 1.55 5.88
C LYS A 32 6.88 2.53 4.83
N ILE A 33 6.40 3.68 5.29
CA ILE A 33 6.19 4.86 4.46
C ILE A 33 7.42 5.77 4.61
N THR A 34 8.11 6.08 3.52
CA THR A 34 9.37 6.85 3.51
C THR A 34 9.38 7.95 2.48
N TYR A 35 9.94 9.10 2.80
CA TYR A 35 10.21 10.19 1.88
C TYR A 35 11.71 10.53 1.92
N ASP A 36 12.35 10.54 0.75
CA ASP A 36 13.81 10.75 0.61
C ASP A 36 14.65 9.86 1.56
N GLY A 37 14.24 8.59 1.72
CA GLY A 37 14.91 7.64 2.60
C GLY A 37 14.66 7.82 4.10
N ASN A 38 13.96 8.89 4.52
CA ASN A 38 13.56 9.11 5.90
C ASN A 38 12.14 8.57 6.14
N VAL A 39 11.95 7.96 7.31
CA VAL A 39 10.63 7.54 7.78
C VAL A 39 9.80 8.80 8.02
N VAL A 40 8.56 8.78 7.51
CA VAL A 40 7.70 9.94 7.56
C VAL A 40 6.82 9.87 8.80
N ASN A 41 6.99 10.81 9.73
CA ASN A 41 6.18 10.87 10.95
C ASN A 41 4.81 11.46 10.60
N ILE A 42 3.82 10.60 10.38
CA ILE A 42 2.51 11.06 9.91
C ILE A 42 1.40 10.44 10.72
N ASN A 43 0.81 11.27 11.58
CA ASN A 43 -0.45 10.97 12.27
C ASN A 43 -1.66 10.88 11.31
N ASP A 44 -1.46 11.19 10.03
CA ASP A 44 -2.50 11.28 8.99
C ASP A 44 -2.55 10.07 8.03
N PHE A 45 -1.66 9.08 8.21
CA PHE A 45 -1.55 7.92 7.32
C PHE A 45 -1.93 6.62 8.03
N THR A 46 -2.63 5.75 7.31
CA THR A 46 -2.99 4.41 7.74
C THR A 46 -2.62 3.42 6.64
N VAL A 47 -2.03 2.29 7.00
CA VAL A 47 -1.82 1.16 6.09
C VAL A 47 -2.87 0.11 6.37
N LEU A 48 -3.67 -0.23 5.37
CA LEU A 48 -4.67 -1.30 5.44
C LEU A 48 -4.09 -2.59 4.86
N LEU A 49 -4.39 -3.71 5.50
CA LEU A 49 -4.23 -5.03 4.90
C LEU A 49 -5.61 -5.56 4.51
N MET A 50 -5.74 -5.93 3.24
CA MET A 50 -6.95 -6.52 2.70
C MET A 50 -6.72 -7.96 2.24
N SER A 51 -7.74 -8.80 2.37
CA SER A 51 -7.83 -10.11 1.72
C SER A 51 -9.25 -10.31 1.22
N ASN A 52 -9.43 -10.82 0.00
CA ASN A 52 -10.74 -10.94 -0.66
C ASN A 52 -11.58 -9.65 -0.55
N GLN A 53 -10.96 -8.50 -0.86
CA GLN A 53 -11.59 -7.16 -0.81
C GLN A 53 -12.11 -6.72 0.57
N THR A 54 -11.76 -7.43 1.63
CA THR A 54 -12.12 -7.08 3.01
C THR A 54 -10.91 -6.61 3.77
N VAL A 55 -11.03 -5.50 4.51
CA VAL A 55 -9.98 -5.05 5.44
C VAL A 55 -9.91 -6.03 6.61
N ILE A 56 -8.74 -6.63 6.82
CA ILE A 56 -8.51 -7.62 7.90
C ILE A 56 -7.58 -7.11 8.99
N ALA A 57 -6.75 -6.10 8.70
CA ALA A 57 -5.90 -5.43 9.66
C ALA A 57 -5.58 -4.01 9.19
N SER A 58 -5.09 -3.16 10.11
CA SER A 58 -4.57 -1.84 9.81
C SER A 58 -3.40 -1.48 10.72
N SER A 59 -2.56 -0.55 10.29
CA SER A 59 -1.48 0.05 11.07
C SER A 59 -1.46 1.56 10.88
N ASN A 60 -1.19 2.30 11.97
CA ASN A 60 -0.90 3.74 11.97
C ASN A 60 0.52 4.01 12.48
N GLU A 61 1.38 3.00 12.42
CA GLU A 61 2.77 3.10 12.83
C GLU A 61 3.64 3.50 11.63
N GLU A 62 4.76 4.16 11.93
CA GLU A 62 5.79 4.54 10.95
C GLU A 62 6.30 3.36 10.12
N GLU A 63 6.50 2.22 10.79
CA GLU A 63 6.75 0.91 10.18
C GLU A 63 5.56 0.00 10.48
N PHE A 64 5.03 -0.68 9.47
CA PHE A 64 3.94 -1.63 9.65
C PHE A 64 4.44 -3.06 9.53
N SER A 65 3.80 -3.97 10.26
CA SER A 65 4.08 -5.40 10.19
C SER A 65 2.79 -6.19 10.42
N PHE A 66 2.39 -6.94 9.39
CA PHE A 66 1.28 -7.87 9.45
C PHE A 66 1.83 -9.29 9.47
N THR A 67 1.71 -9.95 10.62
CA THR A 67 2.22 -11.30 10.87
C THR A 67 1.10 -12.33 10.85
N GLY A 68 1.45 -13.62 10.75
CA GLY A 68 0.46 -14.70 10.82
C GLY A 68 -0.42 -14.81 9.57
N LEU A 69 0.10 -14.39 8.41
CA LEU A 69 -0.62 -14.44 7.14
C LEU A 69 -0.48 -15.83 6.53
N GLU A 70 -1.60 -16.48 6.23
CA GLU A 70 -1.62 -17.84 5.67
C GLU A 70 -0.96 -17.87 4.29
N ALA A 71 -0.09 -18.85 4.08
CA ALA A 71 0.48 -19.14 2.78
C ALA A 71 -0.61 -19.45 1.74
N GLY A 72 -0.34 -19.10 0.49
CA GLY A 72 -1.24 -19.40 -0.63
C GLY A 72 -2.37 -18.40 -0.85
N LYS A 73 -2.59 -17.47 0.08
CA LYS A 73 -3.63 -16.44 -0.02
C LYS A 73 -3.12 -15.17 -0.71
N ASP A 74 -4.08 -14.43 -1.26
CA ASP A 74 -3.85 -13.10 -1.80
C ASP A 74 -4.06 -12.03 -0.71
N TYR A 75 -3.12 -11.11 -0.64
CA TYR A 75 -3.16 -9.96 0.24
C TYR A 75 -2.93 -8.67 -0.55
N THR A 76 -3.59 -7.59 -0.14
CA THR A 76 -3.36 -6.26 -0.70
C THR A 76 -3.04 -5.29 0.42
N VAL A 77 -1.90 -4.61 0.30
CA VAL A 77 -1.48 -3.54 1.22
C VAL A 77 -1.89 -2.21 0.61
N VAL A 78 -2.71 -1.44 1.30
CA VAL A 78 -3.28 -0.17 0.82
C VAL A 78 -2.97 0.93 1.82
N PRO A 79 -1.95 1.76 1.58
CA PRO A 79 -1.79 3.02 2.32
C PRO A 79 -2.91 4.00 1.95
N GLN A 80 -3.35 4.77 2.93
CA GLN A 80 -4.34 5.83 2.77
C GLN A 80 -3.99 7.03 3.62
N SER A 81 -4.45 8.20 3.18
CA SER A 81 -4.41 9.44 3.94
C SER A 81 -5.80 10.06 4.01
N THR A 82 -6.07 10.76 5.10
CA THR A 82 -7.27 11.60 5.26
C THR A 82 -6.97 13.09 5.13
N ASP A 83 -5.73 13.46 4.79
CA ASP A 83 -5.35 14.85 4.55
C ASP A 83 -5.77 15.29 3.14
N TYR A 84 -6.72 16.22 3.10
CA TYR A 84 -7.21 16.90 1.89
C TYR A 84 -6.86 18.39 1.88
N SER A 85 -5.84 18.81 2.64
CA SER A 85 -5.37 20.19 2.64
C SER A 85 -4.65 20.54 1.34
N HIS A 86 -4.57 21.83 1.00
CA HIS A 86 -3.74 22.35 -0.08
C HIS A 86 -2.28 22.59 0.36
N ASN A 87 -1.87 22.10 1.53
CA ASN A 87 -0.53 22.36 2.07
C ASN A 87 0.53 22.01 1.01
N GLY A 88 1.50 22.90 0.83
CA GLY A 88 2.57 22.76 -0.19
C GLY A 88 2.14 22.89 -1.65
N ILE A 89 0.85 22.99 -1.97
CA ILE A 89 0.39 23.25 -3.34
C ILE A 89 0.44 24.74 -3.60
N THR A 90 1.29 25.18 -4.54
CA THR A 90 1.51 26.60 -4.83
C THR A 90 1.22 26.94 -6.28
N THR A 91 1.14 28.25 -6.59
CA THR A 91 1.09 28.72 -7.98
C THR A 91 2.32 28.29 -8.79
N LEU A 92 3.46 28.03 -8.16
CA LEU A 92 4.64 27.53 -8.86
C LEU A 92 4.40 26.11 -9.40
N ASP A 93 3.69 25.26 -8.68
CA ASP A 93 3.31 23.92 -9.14
C ASP A 93 2.40 23.98 -10.36
N TRP A 94 1.40 24.87 -10.31
CA TRP A 94 0.52 25.15 -11.44
C TRP A 94 1.30 25.56 -12.70
N ILE A 95 2.29 26.45 -12.54
CA ILE A 95 3.19 26.86 -13.64
C ILE A 95 4.04 25.67 -14.14
N ARG A 96 4.47 24.75 -13.27
CA ARG A 96 5.23 23.57 -13.71
C ARG A 96 4.37 22.62 -14.53
N VAL A 97 3.11 22.40 -14.14
CA VAL A 97 2.16 21.60 -14.94
C VAL A 97 1.93 22.26 -16.31
N GLU A 98 1.71 23.58 -16.35
CA GLU A 98 1.62 24.33 -17.61
C GLU A 98 2.84 24.11 -18.52
N LYS A 99 4.04 24.28 -17.97
CA LYS A 99 5.29 24.07 -18.71
C LYS A 99 5.46 22.64 -19.20
N TYR A 100 5.00 21.66 -18.41
CA TYR A 100 5.04 20.26 -18.82
C TYR A 100 4.08 19.98 -19.98
N ILE A 101 2.85 20.49 -19.92
CA ILE A 101 1.86 20.39 -21.01
C ILE A 101 2.40 21.03 -22.30
N ASN A 102 3.06 22.18 -22.17
CA ASN A 102 3.72 22.88 -23.28
C ASN A 102 5.06 22.25 -23.71
N GLN A 103 5.48 21.15 -23.09
CA GLN A 103 6.73 20.43 -23.36
C GLN A 103 8.01 21.26 -23.13
N GLU A 104 7.93 22.31 -22.32
CA GLU A 104 9.06 23.18 -21.96
C GLU A 104 9.96 22.54 -20.89
N ILE A 105 9.39 21.64 -20.06
CA ILE A 105 10.12 20.90 -19.03
C ILE A 105 9.78 19.42 -19.08
N ARG A 106 10.62 18.61 -18.45
CA ARG A 106 10.35 17.20 -18.16
C ARG A 106 10.05 17.03 -16.67
N LEU A 107 9.04 16.22 -16.37
CA LEU A 107 8.71 15.77 -15.02
C LEU A 107 9.14 14.31 -14.86
N ASN A 108 9.77 14.00 -13.73
CA ASN A 108 10.03 12.60 -13.35
C ASN A 108 8.70 11.87 -13.04
N SER A 109 8.76 10.56 -12.84
CA SER A 109 7.55 9.74 -12.68
C SER A 109 6.72 10.09 -11.45
N LEU A 110 7.35 10.45 -10.33
CA LEU A 110 6.65 10.91 -9.12
C LEU A 110 6.06 12.31 -9.29
N GLN A 111 6.76 13.22 -9.99
CA GLN A 111 6.22 14.54 -10.33
C GLN A 111 5.02 14.44 -11.27
N ARG A 112 5.03 13.49 -12.21
CA ARG A 112 3.87 13.21 -13.06
C ARG A 112 2.70 12.70 -12.23
N LEU A 113 2.97 11.82 -11.27
CA LEU A 113 1.95 11.36 -10.33
C LEU A 113 1.36 12.51 -9.51
N ALA A 114 2.19 13.44 -9.05
CA ALA A 114 1.74 14.64 -8.34
C ALA A 114 0.94 15.61 -9.23
N ALA A 115 1.30 15.72 -10.53
CA ALA A 115 0.66 16.63 -11.47
C ALA A 115 -0.73 16.16 -11.94
N ASP A 116 -0.99 14.85 -11.93
CA ASP A 116 -2.27 14.21 -12.26
C ASP A 116 -3.26 14.38 -11.08
N MET A 117 -4.01 15.47 -11.11
CA MET A 117 -4.89 15.91 -10.03
C MET A 117 -6.18 15.09 -10.00
N ASN A 118 -6.70 14.66 -11.15
CA ASN A 118 -7.93 13.88 -11.22
C ASN A 118 -7.71 12.35 -11.19
N LYS A 119 -6.44 11.90 -11.21
CA LYS A 119 -6.00 10.50 -11.14
C LYS A 119 -6.42 9.68 -12.37
N ASP A 120 -6.52 10.29 -13.53
CA ASP A 120 -6.89 9.60 -14.78
C ASP A 120 -5.67 9.11 -15.61
N ASN A 121 -4.45 9.37 -15.12
CA ASN A 121 -3.15 9.10 -15.75
C ASN A 121 -2.87 9.95 -17.01
N ILE A 122 -3.61 11.01 -17.22
CA ILE A 122 -3.38 12.03 -18.24
C ILE A 122 -3.01 13.32 -17.49
N ILE A 123 -2.05 14.08 -18.03
CA ILE A 123 -1.71 15.39 -17.48
C ILE A 123 -2.12 16.43 -18.51
N ASP A 124 -3.19 17.14 -18.23
CA ASP A 124 -3.77 18.11 -19.15
C ASP A 124 -4.36 19.36 -18.44
N GLU A 125 -5.15 20.14 -19.18
CA GLU A 125 -5.76 21.37 -18.68
C GLU A 125 -6.72 21.14 -17.52
N THR A 126 -7.33 19.95 -17.44
CA THR A 126 -8.22 19.54 -16.35
C THR A 126 -7.48 19.55 -15.02
N ASP A 127 -6.24 19.06 -15.00
CA ASP A 127 -5.42 19.06 -13.79
C ASP A 127 -5.09 20.47 -13.33
N ARG A 128 -4.73 21.36 -14.27
CA ARG A 128 -4.50 22.77 -13.97
C ARG A 128 -5.74 23.45 -13.40
N PHE A 129 -6.92 23.13 -13.92
CA PHE A 129 -8.17 23.68 -13.43
C PHE A 129 -8.47 23.21 -11.99
N ILE A 130 -8.31 21.92 -11.71
CA ILE A 130 -8.49 21.36 -10.35
C ILE A 130 -7.48 21.97 -9.39
N MET A 131 -6.20 22.06 -9.79
CA MET A 131 -5.14 22.65 -8.97
C MET A 131 -5.42 24.11 -8.63
N ARG A 132 -5.86 24.91 -9.61
CA ARG A 132 -6.26 26.29 -9.36
C ARG A 132 -7.41 26.39 -8.35
N ASN A 133 -8.45 25.57 -8.48
CA ASN A 133 -9.58 25.59 -7.55
C ASN A 133 -9.16 25.14 -6.14
N CYS A 134 -8.26 24.18 -6.03
CA CYS A 134 -7.67 23.77 -4.76
C CYS A 134 -6.89 24.92 -4.10
N ILE A 135 -6.00 25.59 -4.82
CA ILE A 135 -5.21 26.74 -4.31
C ILE A 135 -6.12 27.89 -3.85
N VAL A 136 -7.18 28.19 -4.61
CA VAL A 136 -8.13 29.28 -4.29
C VAL A 136 -9.15 28.87 -3.23
N GLY A 137 -9.28 27.58 -2.91
CA GLY A 137 -10.25 27.05 -1.95
C GLY A 137 -11.68 26.98 -2.48
N THR A 138 -11.88 26.97 -3.79
CA THR A 138 -13.19 26.87 -4.46
C THR A 138 -13.55 25.45 -4.87
N GLY A 139 -12.64 24.50 -4.71
CA GLY A 139 -12.85 23.09 -5.04
C GLY A 139 -12.05 22.14 -4.14
N PRO A 140 -12.25 20.82 -4.27
CA PRO A 140 -11.54 19.84 -3.47
C PRO A 140 -10.06 19.82 -3.84
N CYS A 141 -9.21 19.64 -2.83
CA CYS A 141 -7.83 19.27 -3.02
C CYS A 141 -7.71 17.75 -2.93
N PRO A 142 -7.21 17.07 -3.98
CA PRO A 142 -6.95 15.66 -3.91
C PRO A 142 -5.95 15.33 -2.79
N SER A 143 -6.15 14.17 -2.16
CA SER A 143 -5.25 13.67 -1.13
C SER A 143 -3.98 13.06 -1.74
N TRP A 144 -3.22 12.34 -0.94
CA TRP A 144 -1.97 11.70 -1.27
C TRP A 144 -2.15 10.50 -2.23
N ARG A 145 -1.10 10.21 -2.99
CA ARG A 145 -0.85 8.91 -3.64
C ARG A 145 0.36 8.28 -2.97
N PHE A 146 0.50 6.96 -3.12
CA PHE A 146 1.60 6.22 -2.52
C PHE A 146 2.27 5.34 -3.56
N ALA A 147 3.50 5.67 -3.95
CA ALA A 147 4.21 4.94 -4.98
C ALA A 147 5.34 4.08 -4.40
N SER A 148 5.81 3.06 -5.10
CA SER A 148 7.08 2.44 -4.75
C SER A 148 8.27 3.33 -5.16
N ALA A 149 9.43 3.14 -4.53
CA ALA A 149 10.62 3.94 -4.84
C ALA A 149 11.15 3.72 -6.28
N ASP A 150 10.85 2.57 -6.88
CA ASP A 150 11.19 2.19 -8.25
C ASP A 150 10.09 2.51 -9.26
N TYR A 151 9.02 3.20 -8.86
CA TYR A 151 7.93 3.58 -9.76
C TYR A 151 8.43 4.44 -10.93
N ASP A 152 8.23 3.94 -12.16
CA ASP A 152 8.68 4.60 -13.38
C ASP A 152 7.54 5.15 -14.25
N GLY A 153 6.28 4.82 -13.92
CA GLY A 153 5.11 5.19 -14.72
C GLY A 153 5.01 4.45 -16.07
N HIS A 154 5.79 3.39 -16.28
CA HIS A 154 5.86 2.57 -17.48
C HIS A 154 5.73 1.06 -17.20
N GLY A 155 5.33 0.70 -15.98
CA GLY A 155 5.04 -0.68 -15.57
C GLY A 155 5.99 -1.24 -14.51
N THR A 156 7.02 -0.49 -14.12
CA THR A 156 7.84 -0.80 -12.95
C THR A 156 7.25 -0.14 -11.71
N GLY A 157 7.32 -0.84 -10.59
CA GLY A 157 6.80 -0.38 -9.31
C GLY A 157 5.27 -0.46 -9.20
N TYR A 158 4.74 0.15 -8.16
CA TYR A 158 3.30 0.16 -7.84
C TYR A 158 2.85 1.53 -7.35
N VAL A 159 1.55 1.78 -7.43
CA VAL A 159 0.90 3.00 -6.93
C VAL A 159 -0.39 2.66 -6.21
N ASP A 160 -0.61 3.32 -5.08
CA ASP A 160 -1.74 3.22 -4.13
C ASP A 160 -1.92 1.88 -3.43
N GLN A 161 -1.38 0.81 -3.98
CA GLN A 161 -1.47 -0.51 -3.37
C GLN A 161 -0.35 -1.44 -3.83
N TYR A 162 -0.03 -2.41 -3.00
CA TYR A 162 0.79 -3.57 -3.36
C TYR A 162 -0.04 -4.85 -3.24
N VAL A 163 0.01 -5.68 -4.29
CA VAL A 163 -0.70 -6.96 -4.31
C VAL A 163 0.30 -8.09 -4.15
N ALA A 164 0.21 -8.80 -3.02
CA ALA A 164 0.91 -10.05 -2.79
C ALA A 164 0.00 -11.20 -3.22
N SER A 165 0.17 -11.68 -4.46
CA SER A 165 -0.55 -12.86 -4.95
C SER A 165 0.11 -14.14 -4.47
N ASN A 166 -0.68 -15.10 -3.99
CA ASN A 166 -0.22 -16.42 -3.58
C ASN A 166 0.98 -16.35 -2.61
N LEU A 167 0.78 -15.76 -1.43
CA LEU A 167 1.84 -15.47 -0.47
C LEU A 167 2.66 -16.74 -0.14
N SER A 168 3.95 -16.72 -0.46
CA SER A 168 4.84 -17.88 -0.31
C SER A 168 6.14 -17.61 0.45
N SER A 169 6.32 -16.37 0.92
CA SER A 169 7.46 -15.92 1.72
C SER A 169 7.11 -14.66 2.47
N ASP A 170 7.96 -14.26 3.42
CA ASP A 170 7.91 -12.90 3.94
C ASP A 170 8.14 -11.89 2.81
N ILE A 171 7.47 -10.73 2.90
CA ILE A 171 7.56 -9.64 1.93
C ILE A 171 7.87 -8.34 2.66
N GLU A 172 8.79 -7.57 2.09
CA GLU A 172 8.99 -6.18 2.43
C GLU A 172 8.39 -5.29 1.33
N VAL A 173 7.53 -4.35 1.72
CA VAL A 173 6.81 -3.45 0.82
C VAL A 173 6.86 -2.03 1.36
N ASN A 174 7.47 -1.11 0.61
CA ASN A 174 7.70 0.27 1.04
C ASN A 174 6.93 1.25 0.16
N PHE A 175 6.45 2.35 0.74
CA PHE A 175 5.71 3.38 0.01
C PHE A 175 6.38 4.74 0.15
N VAL A 176 6.38 5.49 -0.95
CA VAL A 176 6.78 6.89 -1.03
C VAL A 176 5.50 7.71 -1.14
N PRO A 177 5.18 8.55 -0.15
CA PRO A 177 4.02 9.41 -0.22
C PRO A 177 4.27 10.54 -1.23
N VAL A 178 3.30 10.77 -2.10
CA VAL A 178 3.32 11.81 -3.12
C VAL A 178 2.10 12.69 -2.92
N LYS A 179 2.31 13.96 -2.54
CA LYS A 179 1.22 14.90 -2.43
C LYS A 179 0.74 15.27 -3.82
N ILE A 180 -0.52 15.01 -4.10
CA ILE A 180 -1.14 15.46 -5.35
C ILE A 180 -1.20 17.00 -5.34
N GLY A 181 -0.64 17.59 -6.38
CA GLY A 181 -0.52 19.03 -6.58
C GLY A 181 0.82 19.64 -6.18
N ASP A 182 1.65 18.97 -5.37
CA ASP A 182 3.01 19.43 -5.04
C ASP A 182 4.02 18.84 -6.03
N VAL A 183 4.22 19.54 -7.16
CA VAL A 183 5.06 19.08 -8.28
C VAL A 183 6.53 19.50 -8.07
N ASN A 184 6.77 20.49 -7.22
CA ASN A 184 8.09 21.01 -6.91
C ASN A 184 8.70 20.48 -5.60
N TYR A 185 8.00 19.60 -4.88
CA TYR A 185 8.45 18.95 -3.63
C TYR A 185 8.66 19.94 -2.48
N THR A 186 7.77 20.94 -2.35
CA THR A 186 7.87 21.93 -1.28
C THR A 186 7.36 21.42 0.06
N ILE A 187 6.57 20.34 0.09
CA ILE A 187 6.33 19.62 1.34
C ILE A 187 7.58 18.85 1.71
N HIS A 188 8.10 19.20 2.88
CA HIS A 188 9.09 18.42 3.59
C HIS A 188 8.40 17.81 4.81
N PHE A 189 8.77 16.57 5.11
CA PHE A 189 8.25 15.83 6.24
C PHE A 189 9.28 15.74 7.37
#